data_AF-A0A7S4IZM3-F1
#
_entry.id   AF-A0A7S4IZM3-F1
#
_cell.length_a   1.000
_cell.length_b   1.000
_cell.length_c   1.000
_cell.angle_alpha   90.00
_cell.angle_beta   90.00
_cell.angle_gamma   90.00
#
_symmetry.space_group_name_H-M   'P 1'
#
loop_
_entity.id
_entity.type
_entity.pdbx_description
1 polymer ?
#
loop_
_entity_poly.entity_id
_entity_poly.type
_entity_poly.pdbx_seq_one_letter_code
_entity_poly.pdbx_strand_id
1 'polypeptide(L)'
;MAEQTDEDENYRSALRSMFAEGGDGDGDSSSSSSDDDHPTISSHAWTDDSGSIAVTYHLALTAPGHGDTLWNSSSCIAEHLLRPHLRDRMFGPRAKEAGGVTRWPPRRALEFGAGAALPSMILLREGAGTVVMTDRITNEETFEALEMSSEKNCRRWDISEEERERRAVVRAHTWGEDAEKLLEAGGRDEEDANSDGGGRFDLLVASDCIYNPTYHEALL
;
A
#
# COMPACT_ATOMS: atom_id res chain seq x y z
N MET A 1 -30.05 -15.13 18.92
CA MET A 1 -29.12 -14.03 18.60
C MET A 1 -27.91 -14.12 19.53
N ALA A 2 -27.25 -15.29 19.56
CA ALA A 2 -26.13 -15.59 20.47
C ALA A 2 -25.26 -16.78 19.98
N GLU A 3 -25.31 -17.12 18.70
CA GLU A 3 -24.60 -18.30 18.14
C GLU A 3 -23.52 -17.94 17.11
N GLN A 4 -23.39 -16.65 16.76
CA GLN A 4 -22.50 -16.22 15.68
C GLN A 4 -21.11 -15.78 16.19
N THR A 5 -20.88 -15.73 17.51
CA THR A 5 -19.62 -15.30 18.12
C THR A 5 -18.63 -16.45 18.32
N ASP A 6 -19.13 -17.65 18.58
CA ASP A 6 -18.28 -18.79 18.98
C ASP A 6 -17.62 -19.47 17.77
N GLU A 7 -18.26 -19.40 16.59
CA GLU A 7 -17.67 -19.89 15.33
C GLU A 7 -16.51 -18.99 14.87
N ASP A 8 -16.65 -17.68 15.01
CA ASP A 8 -15.60 -16.70 14.66
C ASP A 8 -14.39 -16.80 15.60
N GLU A 9 -14.61 -17.03 16.90
CA GLU A 9 -13.52 -17.28 17.86
C GLU A 9 -12.81 -18.60 17.59
N ASN A 10 -13.56 -19.66 17.26
CA ASN A 10 -12.97 -20.95 16.91
C ASN A 10 -12.18 -20.90 15.59
N TYR A 11 -12.68 -20.15 14.60
CA TYR A 11 -11.96 -19.94 13.33
C TYR A 11 -10.66 -19.14 13.54
N ARG A 12 -10.70 -18.08 14.35
CA ARG A 12 -9.51 -17.29 14.74
C ARG A 12 -8.51 -18.13 15.55
N SER A 13 -8.99 -18.98 16.44
CA SER A 13 -8.15 -19.91 17.22
C SER A 13 -7.48 -20.95 16.32
N ALA A 14 -8.22 -21.51 15.35
CA ALA A 14 -7.68 -22.45 14.37
C ALA A 14 -6.60 -21.81 13.48
N LEU A 15 -6.81 -20.58 13.01
CA LEU A 15 -5.80 -19.84 12.26
C LEU A 15 -4.54 -19.56 13.09
N ARG A 16 -4.67 -19.17 14.36
CA ARG A 16 -3.52 -19.00 15.26
C ARG A 16 -2.71 -20.28 15.44
N SER A 17 -3.39 -21.42 15.56
CA SER A 17 -2.74 -22.72 15.74
C SER A 17 -2.00 -23.21 14.49
N MET A 18 -2.42 -22.82 13.28
CA MET A 18 -1.79 -23.27 12.03
C MET A 18 -0.46 -22.57 11.72
N PHE A 19 -0.21 -21.38 12.30
CA PHE A 19 1.00 -20.60 12.04
C PHE A 19 1.98 -20.55 13.24
N ALA A 20 1.61 -21.12 14.40
CA ALA A 20 2.44 -21.11 15.61
C ALA A 20 3.40 -22.31 15.73
N GLU A 21 3.31 -23.34 14.88
CA GLU A 21 4.20 -24.51 14.98
C GLU A 21 5.43 -24.38 14.09
N GLY A 22 6.47 -23.80 14.68
CA GLY A 22 7.82 -23.77 14.11
C GLY A 22 8.86 -23.38 15.16
N GLY A 23 9.05 -24.19 16.20
CA GLY A 23 10.12 -23.95 17.18
C GLY A 23 10.19 -24.95 18.33
N ASP A 24 10.76 -26.13 18.08
CA ASP A 24 11.27 -26.98 19.14
C ASP A 24 12.68 -26.52 19.57
N GLY A 25 12.80 -26.11 20.84
CA GLY A 25 13.94 -26.36 21.75
C GLY A 25 15.32 -25.78 21.41
N ASP A 26 15.70 -24.68 22.08
CA ASP A 26 16.65 -24.72 23.21
C ASP A 26 16.97 -23.28 23.68
N GLY A 27 17.04 -23.11 24.99
CA GLY A 27 17.15 -21.81 25.64
C GLY A 27 18.51 -21.12 25.44
N ASP A 28 18.47 -19.82 25.21
CA ASP A 28 19.29 -18.88 25.97
C ASP A 28 18.59 -17.51 26.02
N SER A 29 18.44 -17.00 27.23
CA SER A 29 17.79 -15.74 27.53
C SER A 29 18.73 -14.59 27.18
N SER A 30 18.54 -13.98 26.01
CA SER A 30 18.96 -12.60 25.78
C SER A 30 17.84 -11.83 25.07
N SER A 31 17.47 -10.72 25.69
CA SER A 31 16.39 -9.82 25.30
C SER A 31 16.57 -9.28 23.88
N SER A 32 15.69 -9.71 22.98
CA SER A 32 15.38 -9.03 21.73
C SER A 32 13.87 -8.85 21.71
N SER A 33 13.38 -7.64 22.00
CA SER A 33 11.99 -7.27 21.77
C SER A 33 11.73 -7.44 20.28
N SER A 34 11.10 -8.54 19.92
CA SER A 34 10.70 -8.82 18.55
C SER A 34 9.41 -8.05 18.33
N ASP A 35 9.53 -6.84 17.77
CA ASP A 35 8.43 -5.90 17.53
C ASP A 35 7.42 -6.38 16.44
N ASP A 36 7.47 -7.65 16.02
CA ASP A 36 6.74 -8.18 14.86
C ASP A 36 5.59 -9.17 15.22
N ASP A 37 5.30 -9.41 16.51
CA ASP A 37 4.23 -10.35 16.91
C ASP A 37 2.83 -9.69 16.96
N HIS A 38 2.38 -9.11 15.85
CA HIS A 38 0.98 -8.73 15.71
C HIS A 38 0.14 -9.98 15.39
N PRO A 39 -0.86 -10.38 16.22
CA PRO A 39 -1.51 -11.69 16.11
C PRO A 39 -2.32 -11.90 14.82
N THR A 40 -2.58 -10.82 14.08
CA THR A 40 -3.40 -10.81 12.87
C THR A 40 -2.75 -10.10 11.69
N ILE A 41 -1.51 -9.62 11.83
CA ILE A 41 -0.76 -8.99 10.73
C ILE A 41 0.52 -9.78 10.51
N SER A 42 0.77 -10.19 9.27
CA SER A 42 1.94 -10.98 8.89
C SER A 42 2.90 -10.15 8.05
N SER A 43 4.20 -10.25 8.30
CA SER A 43 5.26 -9.56 7.56
C SER A 43 5.82 -10.44 6.44
N HIS A 44 5.99 -9.85 5.26
CA HIS A 44 6.47 -10.51 4.04
C HIS A 44 7.50 -9.65 3.32
N ALA A 45 8.23 -10.25 2.37
CA ALA A 45 9.19 -9.53 1.55
C ALA A 45 8.92 -9.76 0.06
N TRP A 46 8.96 -8.69 -0.72
CA TRP A 46 8.99 -8.73 -2.17
C TRP A 46 10.37 -8.29 -2.65
N THR A 47 10.90 -8.95 -3.67
CA THR A 47 12.14 -8.54 -4.35
C THR A 47 11.88 -8.34 -5.83
N ASP A 48 12.56 -7.36 -6.42
CA ASP A 48 12.55 -7.19 -7.87
C ASP A 48 13.27 -8.37 -8.57
N ASP A 49 13.07 -8.56 -9.88
CA ASP A 49 13.68 -9.72 -10.58
C ASP A 49 15.22 -9.71 -10.54
N SER A 50 15.84 -8.55 -10.32
CA SER A 50 17.29 -8.47 -10.17
C SER A 50 17.78 -8.78 -8.75
N GLY A 51 16.87 -8.82 -7.77
CA GLY A 51 17.17 -8.98 -6.35
C GLY A 51 17.89 -7.77 -5.73
N SER A 52 17.95 -6.64 -6.45
CA SER A 52 18.65 -5.42 -5.99
C SER A 52 17.81 -4.63 -4.99
N ILE A 53 16.49 -4.78 -5.04
CA ILE A 53 15.54 -4.04 -4.23
C ILE A 53 14.65 -5.03 -3.50
N ALA A 54 14.52 -4.80 -2.19
CA ALA A 54 13.61 -5.54 -1.33
C ALA A 54 12.65 -4.55 -0.68
N VAL A 55 11.36 -4.90 -0.70
CA VAL A 55 10.27 -4.19 -0.02
C VAL A 55 9.69 -5.12 1.02
N THR A 56 9.56 -4.65 2.26
CA THR A 56 8.81 -5.38 3.28
C THR A 56 7.35 -4.94 3.22
N TYR A 57 6.40 -5.86 3.17
CA TYR A 57 4.98 -5.51 3.21
C TYR A 57 4.27 -6.37 4.25
N HIS A 58 3.18 -5.84 4.79
CA HIS A 58 2.40 -6.50 5.81
C HIS A 58 1.01 -6.80 5.28
N LEU A 59 0.45 -7.93 5.70
CA LEU A 59 -0.86 -8.40 5.29
C LEU A 59 -1.74 -8.65 6.52
N ALA A 60 -2.94 -8.08 6.50
CA ALA A 60 -3.94 -8.29 7.54
C ALA A 60 -4.68 -9.60 7.27
N LEU A 61 -4.45 -10.62 8.10
CA LEU A 61 -5.07 -11.94 7.98
C LEU A 61 -6.60 -11.90 8.15
N THR A 62 -7.12 -10.82 8.76
CA THR A 62 -8.55 -10.58 8.98
C THR A 62 -9.24 -9.92 7.79
N ALA A 63 -8.54 -9.64 6.68
CA ALA A 63 -9.04 -8.96 5.48
C ALA A 63 -9.07 -9.84 4.21
N PRO A 64 -9.83 -10.96 4.21
CA PRO A 64 -9.77 -11.93 3.13
C PRO A 64 -10.12 -11.33 1.76
N GLY A 65 -9.23 -11.51 0.79
CA GLY A 65 -9.36 -11.04 -0.59
C GLY A 65 -9.12 -9.54 -0.80
N HIS A 66 -8.84 -8.77 0.26
CA HIS A 66 -8.67 -7.31 0.19
C HIS A 66 -7.37 -6.81 0.83
N GLY A 67 -6.77 -7.57 1.75
CA GLY A 67 -5.51 -7.19 2.41
C GLY A 67 -4.69 -8.37 2.93
N ASP A 68 -5.06 -9.60 2.62
CA ASP A 68 -4.43 -10.84 3.10
C ASP A 68 -3.51 -11.51 2.06
N THR A 69 -3.37 -10.94 0.87
CA THR A 69 -2.58 -11.49 -0.24
C THR A 69 -1.93 -10.39 -1.07
N LEU A 70 -0.72 -10.65 -1.58
CA LEU A 70 -0.10 -9.84 -2.62
C LEU A 70 -0.57 -10.33 -4.01
N TRP A 71 -1.27 -9.48 -4.74
CA TRP A 71 -1.74 -9.79 -6.09
C TRP A 71 -0.63 -9.64 -7.14
N ASN A 72 -0.59 -10.54 -8.13
CA ASN A 72 0.44 -10.54 -9.18
C ASN A 72 0.49 -9.22 -9.98
N SER A 73 -0.68 -8.60 -10.19
CA SER A 73 -0.79 -7.29 -10.83
C SER A 73 -0.01 -6.21 -10.07
N SER A 74 0.03 -6.30 -8.74
CA SER A 74 0.71 -5.36 -7.84
C SER A 74 2.22 -5.45 -8.02
N SER A 75 2.76 -6.67 -8.04
CA SER A 75 4.17 -6.93 -8.37
C SER A 75 4.54 -6.48 -9.78
N CYS A 76 3.65 -6.72 -10.76
CA CYS A 76 3.88 -6.30 -12.14
C CYS A 76 3.96 -4.77 -12.26
N ILE A 77 3.03 -4.04 -11.65
CA ILE A 77 3.05 -2.56 -11.63
C ILE A 77 4.29 -2.06 -10.91
N ALA A 78 4.63 -2.62 -9.75
CA ALA A 78 5.82 -2.27 -8.99
C ALA A 78 7.10 -2.38 -9.82
N GLU A 79 7.28 -3.48 -10.57
CA GLU A 79 8.39 -3.66 -11.51
C GLU A 79 8.41 -2.59 -12.60
N HIS A 80 7.26 -2.26 -13.15
CA HIS A 80 7.17 -1.27 -14.21
C HIS A 80 7.46 0.15 -13.71
N LEU A 81 7.03 0.50 -12.49
CA LEU A 81 7.34 1.81 -11.87
C LEU A 81 8.84 1.94 -11.60
N LEU A 82 9.45 0.85 -11.13
CA LEU A 82 10.86 0.81 -10.74
C LEU A 82 11.83 0.91 -11.92
N ARG A 83 11.53 0.27 -13.04
CA ARG A 83 12.46 0.19 -14.18
C ARG A 83 12.19 1.29 -15.20
N PRO A 84 13.13 2.20 -15.48
CA PRO A 84 12.90 3.32 -16.40
C PRO A 84 12.35 2.91 -17.77
N HIS A 85 12.89 1.84 -18.37
CA HIS A 85 12.46 1.37 -19.69
C HIS A 85 11.06 0.72 -19.69
N LEU A 86 10.61 0.13 -18.58
CA LEU A 86 9.24 -0.39 -18.44
C LEU A 86 8.27 0.74 -18.10
N ARG A 87 8.70 1.67 -17.26
CA ARG A 87 7.97 2.89 -16.93
C ARG A 87 7.63 3.70 -18.16
N ASP A 88 8.61 3.89 -19.04
CA ASP A 88 8.43 4.59 -20.31
C ASP A 88 7.40 3.89 -21.22
N ARG A 89 7.25 2.56 -21.11
CA ARG A 89 6.21 1.81 -21.84
C ARG A 89 4.81 2.02 -21.25
N MET A 90 4.68 2.20 -19.94
CA MET A 90 3.38 2.48 -19.30
C MET A 90 2.87 3.88 -19.64
N PHE A 91 3.75 4.89 -19.56
CA PHE A 91 3.34 6.28 -19.77
C PHE A 91 3.42 6.74 -21.23
N GLY A 92 4.24 6.06 -22.05
CA GLY A 92 4.27 6.17 -23.50
C GLY A 92 4.56 7.57 -24.07
N PRO A 93 4.55 7.73 -25.41
CA PRO A 93 4.67 9.03 -26.07
C PRO A 93 3.44 9.92 -25.86
N ARG A 94 2.27 9.33 -25.62
CA ARG A 94 0.99 10.06 -25.46
C ARG A 94 0.95 10.97 -24.24
N ALA A 95 1.60 10.59 -23.13
CA ALA A 95 1.78 11.50 -22.00
C ALA A 95 2.53 12.76 -22.44
N LYS A 96 3.60 12.61 -23.22
CA LYS A 96 4.41 13.72 -23.76
C LYS A 96 3.64 14.57 -24.78
N GLU A 97 2.78 13.96 -25.60
CA GLU A 97 1.97 14.65 -26.62
C GLU A 97 0.81 15.47 -26.03
N ALA A 98 0.27 15.07 -24.88
CA ALA A 98 -0.75 15.84 -24.15
C ALA A 98 -0.18 17.04 -23.37
N GLY A 99 1.09 17.39 -23.57
CA GLY A 99 1.82 18.37 -22.75
C GLY A 99 2.23 17.84 -21.37
N GLY A 100 1.97 16.56 -21.09
CA GLY A 100 2.37 15.88 -19.87
C GLY A 100 3.85 15.50 -19.91
N VAL A 101 4.71 16.35 -19.36
CA VAL A 101 5.92 15.81 -18.75
C VAL A 101 5.43 14.96 -17.58
N THR A 102 5.41 13.62 -17.72
CA THR A 102 5.33 12.75 -16.54
C THR A 102 6.63 12.95 -15.78
N ARG A 103 6.64 14.00 -14.95
CA ARG A 103 7.69 14.26 -13.98
C ARG A 103 7.84 12.96 -13.19
N TRP A 104 9.03 12.40 -13.22
CA TRP A 104 9.36 11.23 -12.42
C TRP A 104 10.40 11.61 -11.37
N PRO A 105 10.21 11.22 -10.10
CA PRO A 105 8.99 10.61 -9.55
C PRO A 105 7.80 11.61 -9.53
N PRO A 106 6.54 11.13 -9.44
CA PRO A 106 5.38 12.01 -9.33
C PRO A 106 5.45 12.86 -8.04
N ARG A 107 4.94 14.10 -8.07
CA ARG A 107 4.79 14.88 -6.83
C ARG A 107 3.70 14.27 -5.98
N ARG A 108 2.60 13.86 -6.60
CA ARG A 108 1.42 13.32 -5.92
C ARG A 108 0.94 12.06 -6.60
N ALA A 109 0.85 10.98 -5.85
CA ALA A 109 0.27 9.73 -6.30
C ALA A 109 -0.86 9.27 -5.38
N LEU A 110 -1.83 8.56 -5.95
CA LEU A 110 -2.93 7.92 -5.23
C LEU A 110 -3.03 6.46 -5.69
N GLU A 111 -3.06 5.54 -4.74
CA GLU A 111 -3.33 4.11 -4.98
C GLU A 111 -4.72 3.75 -4.45
N PHE A 112 -5.56 3.21 -5.35
CA PHE A 112 -6.87 2.65 -5.03
C PHE A 112 -6.76 1.15 -4.77
N GLY A 113 -7.38 0.67 -3.68
CA GLY A 113 -7.34 -0.75 -3.31
C GLY A 113 -5.92 -1.22 -3.08
N ALA A 114 -5.20 -0.52 -2.20
CA ALA A 114 -3.77 -0.68 -2.02
C ALA A 114 -3.40 -2.10 -1.56
N GLY A 115 -4.21 -2.75 -0.71
CA GLY A 115 -3.92 -4.06 -0.16
C GLY A 115 -2.53 -4.10 0.50
N ALA A 116 -1.56 -4.76 -0.14
CA ALA A 116 -0.16 -4.82 0.29
C ALA A 116 0.65 -3.52 0.00
N ALA A 117 0.08 -2.57 -0.73
CA ALA A 117 0.65 -1.27 -1.14
C ALA A 117 2.01 -1.33 -1.84
N LEU A 118 2.32 -2.42 -2.52
CA LEU A 118 3.63 -2.61 -3.16
C LEU A 118 3.96 -1.50 -4.19
N PRO A 119 3.04 -1.07 -5.09
CA PRO A 119 3.26 0.08 -5.96
C PRO A 119 3.55 1.37 -5.18
N SER A 120 2.78 1.67 -4.14
CA SER A 120 3.03 2.84 -3.28
C SER A 120 4.40 2.80 -2.61
N MET A 121 4.84 1.64 -2.12
CA MET A 121 6.18 1.48 -1.56
C MET A 121 7.27 1.78 -2.59
N ILE A 122 7.11 1.33 -3.84
CA ILE A 122 8.05 1.68 -4.92
C ILE A 122 8.03 3.18 -5.22
N LEU A 123 6.87 3.83 -5.23
CA LEU A 123 6.78 5.28 -5.44
C LEU A 123 7.49 6.07 -4.34
N LEU A 124 7.32 5.67 -3.07
CA LEU A 124 8.03 6.25 -1.94
C LEU A 124 9.55 6.09 -2.10
N ARG A 125 10.02 4.90 -2.47
CA ARG A 125 11.44 4.62 -2.74
C ARG A 125 11.99 5.49 -3.87
N GLU A 126 11.23 5.63 -4.95
CA GLU A 126 11.63 6.40 -6.14
C GLU A 126 11.64 7.92 -5.92
N GLY A 127 11.18 8.39 -4.75
CA GLY A 127 11.23 9.81 -4.36
C GLY A 127 9.92 10.56 -4.58
N ALA A 128 8.78 9.88 -4.69
CA ALA A 128 7.48 10.55 -4.87
C ALA A 128 7.18 11.51 -3.71
N GLY A 129 6.58 12.66 -4.04
CA GLY A 129 6.40 13.77 -3.09
C GLY A 129 5.37 13.50 -1.99
N THR A 130 4.22 12.95 -2.34
CA THR A 130 3.18 12.40 -1.45
C THR A 130 2.49 11.24 -2.18
N VAL A 131 2.27 10.15 -1.47
CA VAL A 131 1.64 8.92 -1.93
C VAL A 131 0.49 8.63 -0.96
N VAL A 132 -0.73 8.75 -1.47
CA VAL A 132 -1.94 8.42 -0.73
C VAL A 132 -2.29 6.97 -1.02
N MET A 133 -2.27 6.12 0.01
CA MET A 133 -2.65 4.71 -0.08
C MET A 133 -4.08 4.57 0.44
N THR A 134 -4.97 4.01 -0.38
CA THR A 134 -6.36 3.86 0.01
C THR A 134 -6.87 2.44 -0.10
N ASP A 135 -7.71 2.08 0.85
CA ASP A 135 -8.49 0.85 0.80
C ASP A 135 -9.85 1.03 1.48
N ARG A 136 -10.74 0.08 1.25
CA ARG A 136 -12.05 0.04 1.91
C ARG A 136 -11.86 -0.39 3.36
N ILE A 137 -12.64 0.22 4.26
CA ILE A 137 -12.69 -0.25 5.65
C ILE A 137 -13.40 -1.61 5.70
N THR A 138 -12.60 -2.67 5.83
CA THR A 138 -13.06 -4.00 6.23
C THR A 138 -12.76 -4.27 7.70
N ASN A 139 -11.60 -3.80 8.17
CA ASN A 139 -11.14 -3.86 9.55
C ASN A 139 -10.03 -2.81 9.78
N GLU A 140 -9.63 -2.60 11.04
CA GLU A 140 -8.58 -1.63 11.40
C GLU A 140 -7.18 -2.15 11.02
N GLU A 141 -6.97 -3.47 11.10
CA GLU A 141 -5.68 -4.11 10.86
C GLU A 141 -5.17 -3.93 9.42
N THR A 142 -6.07 -3.73 8.44
CA THR A 142 -5.69 -3.43 7.05
C THR A 142 -4.91 -2.14 6.97
N PHE A 143 -5.34 -1.09 7.67
CA PHE A 143 -4.66 0.20 7.67
C PHE A 143 -3.42 0.19 8.55
N GLU A 144 -3.45 -0.54 9.65
CA GLU A 144 -2.24 -0.78 10.47
C GLU A 144 -1.16 -1.49 9.66
N ALA A 145 -1.50 -2.52 8.88
CA ALA A 145 -0.56 -3.22 8.00
C ALA A 145 0.05 -2.28 6.93
N LEU A 146 -0.74 -1.36 6.38
CA LEU A 146 -0.25 -0.33 5.46
C LEU A 146 0.74 0.62 6.14
N GLU A 147 0.44 1.07 7.35
CA GLU A 147 1.32 1.95 8.13
C GLU A 147 2.61 1.24 8.56
N MET A 148 2.53 -0.01 9.02
CA MET A 148 3.72 -0.83 9.33
C MET A 148 4.61 -1.02 8.10
N SER A 149 4.01 -1.22 6.92
CA SER A 149 4.74 -1.34 5.66
C SER A 149 5.44 -0.04 5.29
N SER A 150 4.75 1.09 5.41
CA SER A 150 5.32 2.41 5.12
C SER A 150 6.50 2.72 6.08
N GLU A 151 6.31 2.48 7.38
CA GLU A 151 7.32 2.71 8.41
C GLU A 151 8.57 1.87 8.19
N LYS A 152 8.42 0.54 8.04
CA LYS A 152 9.55 -0.40 7.93
C LYS A 152 10.41 -0.11 6.70
N ASN A 153 9.79 0.23 5.57
CA ASN A 153 10.52 0.58 4.36
C ASN A 153 11.13 1.99 4.40
N CYS A 154 10.39 3.01 4.87
CA CYS A 154 10.93 4.36 4.98
C CYS A 154 12.16 4.40 5.89
N ARG A 155 12.11 3.68 7.02
CA ARG A 155 13.27 3.51 7.90
C ARG A 155 14.45 2.85 7.20
N ARG A 156 14.19 1.82 6.38
CA ARG A 156 15.23 1.13 5.60
C ARG A 156 15.86 2.02 4.51
N TRP A 157 15.12 3.02 4.01
CA TRP A 157 15.56 3.94 2.97
C TRP A 157 16.04 5.29 3.52
N ASP A 158 16.32 5.38 4.81
CA ASP A 158 16.79 6.60 5.49
C ASP A 158 15.84 7.81 5.32
N ILE A 159 14.54 7.55 5.15
CA ILE A 159 13.48 8.57 5.17
C ILE A 159 13.12 8.83 6.64
N SER A 160 13.22 10.08 7.10
CA SER A 160 12.87 10.44 8.48
C SER A 160 11.38 10.21 8.76
N GLU A 161 11.01 10.05 10.03
CA GLU A 161 9.60 9.89 10.43
C GLU A 161 8.75 11.09 9.98
N GLU A 162 9.25 12.31 10.16
CA GLU A 162 8.61 13.56 9.71
C GLU A 162 8.41 13.57 8.19
N GLU A 163 9.41 13.11 7.43
CA GLU A 163 9.31 13.02 5.98
C GLU A 163 8.34 11.90 5.56
N ARG A 164 8.36 10.74 6.24
CA ARG A 164 7.39 9.65 6.02
C ARG A 164 5.97 10.15 6.23
N GLU A 165 5.66 10.80 7.35
CA GLU A 165 4.30 11.29 7.64
C GLU A 165 3.78 12.27 6.58
N ARG A 166 4.68 13.06 5.99
CA ARG A 166 4.35 13.96 4.88
C ARG A 166 4.16 13.22 3.54
N ARG A 167 4.91 12.14 3.33
CA ARG A 167 5.00 11.44 2.02
C ARG A 167 4.12 10.22 1.91
N ALA A 168 3.85 9.50 2.98
CA ALA A 168 3.08 8.26 3.01
C ALA A 168 1.80 8.51 3.81
N VAL A 169 0.67 8.59 3.12
CA VAL A 169 -0.61 8.95 3.73
C VAL A 169 -1.60 7.81 3.53
N VAL A 170 -1.96 7.11 4.60
CA VAL A 170 -2.95 6.04 4.55
C VAL A 170 -4.35 6.59 4.83
N ARG A 171 -5.32 6.32 3.96
CA ARG A 171 -6.72 6.79 4.13
C ARG A 171 -7.72 5.72 3.75
N ALA A 172 -8.77 5.60 4.55
CA ALA A 172 -9.95 4.85 4.15
C ALA A 172 -10.66 5.53 2.97
N HIS A 173 -11.03 4.73 1.97
CA HIS A 173 -11.87 5.17 0.86
C HIS A 173 -12.57 3.98 0.21
N THR A 174 -13.89 4.08 0.07
CA THR A 174 -14.66 3.13 -0.75
C THR A 174 -14.86 3.73 -2.13
N TRP A 175 -14.66 2.95 -3.20
CA TRP A 175 -14.91 3.42 -4.56
C TRP A 175 -16.36 3.92 -4.70
N GLY A 176 -16.53 5.02 -5.44
CA GLY A 176 -17.81 5.72 -5.61
C GLY A 176 -18.12 6.74 -4.51
N GLU A 177 -17.32 6.80 -3.44
CA GLU A 177 -17.38 7.89 -2.47
C GLU A 177 -16.75 9.18 -3.03
N ASP A 178 -17.10 10.31 -2.40
CA ASP A 178 -16.49 11.60 -2.73
C ASP A 178 -14.97 11.58 -2.47
N ALA A 179 -14.21 11.97 -3.49
CA ALA A 179 -12.74 12.00 -3.47
C ALA A 179 -12.17 13.29 -2.86
N GLU A 180 -12.98 14.28 -2.46
CA GLU A 180 -12.50 15.56 -1.91
C GLU A 180 -11.49 15.37 -0.77
N LYS A 181 -11.77 14.43 0.15
CA LYS A 181 -10.88 14.08 1.26
C LYS A 181 -9.54 13.52 0.80
N LEU A 182 -9.49 12.83 -0.33
CA LEU A 182 -8.24 12.33 -0.90
C LEU A 182 -7.42 13.47 -1.51
N LEU A 183 -8.08 14.43 -2.16
CA LEU A 183 -7.43 15.61 -2.73
C LEU A 183 -6.81 16.48 -1.64
N GLU A 184 -7.46 16.59 -0.48
CA GLU A 184 -6.92 17.24 0.71
C GLU A 184 -5.73 16.47 1.30
N ALA A 185 -5.86 15.15 1.40
CA ALA A 185 -4.82 14.27 1.95
C ALA A 185 -3.53 14.26 1.12
N GLY A 186 -3.63 14.44 -0.20
CA GLY A 186 -2.47 14.59 -1.07
C GLY A 186 -1.71 15.92 -0.92
N GLY A 187 -2.15 16.79 -0.02
CA GLY A 187 -1.54 18.09 0.25
C GLY A 187 -1.80 19.12 -0.85
N ARG A 188 -1.36 20.36 -0.61
CA ARG A 188 -1.23 21.39 -1.64
C ARG A 188 0.24 21.76 -1.72
N ASP A 189 0.83 21.69 -2.90
CA ASP A 189 2.14 22.27 -3.13
C ASP A 189 2.03 23.79 -3.03
N GLU A 190 3.03 24.47 -2.46
CA GLU A 190 3.06 25.95 -2.41
C GLU A 190 2.99 26.58 -3.81
N GLU A 191 3.48 25.87 -4.83
CA GLU A 191 3.37 26.27 -6.25
C GLU A 191 1.95 26.13 -6.81
N ASP A 192 1.12 25.23 -6.26
CA ASP A 192 -0.28 25.01 -6.66
C ASP A 192 -1.26 25.93 -5.91
N ALA A 193 -0.81 26.65 -4.88
CA ALA A 193 -1.64 27.55 -4.08
C ALA A 193 -2.28 28.70 -4.88
N ASN A 194 -1.76 28.99 -6.08
CA ASN A 194 -2.28 29.98 -7.02
C ASN A 194 -3.15 29.39 -8.15
N SER A 195 -3.39 28.08 -8.17
CA SER A 195 -4.27 27.45 -9.14
C SER A 195 -5.66 27.24 -8.56
N ASP A 196 -6.69 27.84 -9.20
CA ASP A 196 -8.12 27.70 -8.84
C ASP A 196 -8.66 26.25 -9.02
N GLY A 197 -7.80 25.30 -9.39
CA GLY A 197 -8.14 23.89 -9.48
C GLY A 197 -7.77 23.18 -8.20
N GLY A 198 -8.73 22.52 -7.54
CA GLY A 198 -8.46 21.62 -6.43
C GLY A 198 -7.27 20.69 -6.71
N GLY A 199 -6.50 20.39 -5.67
CA GLY A 199 -5.25 19.64 -5.79
C GLY A 199 -5.42 18.35 -6.57
N ARG A 200 -4.57 18.12 -7.57
CA ARG A 200 -4.64 16.98 -8.52
C ARG A 200 -3.50 16.00 -8.25
N PHE A 201 -3.74 14.73 -8.55
CA PHE A 201 -2.71 13.69 -8.52
C PHE A 201 -2.04 13.58 -9.89
N ASP A 202 -0.71 13.41 -9.91
CA ASP A 202 0.06 13.20 -11.14
C ASP A 202 -0.03 11.75 -11.62
N LEU A 203 -0.27 10.82 -10.69
CA LEU A 203 -0.35 9.38 -10.94
C LEU A 203 -1.46 8.76 -10.11
N LEU A 204 -2.33 8.01 -10.78
CA LEU A 204 -3.31 7.11 -10.14
C LEU A 204 -2.88 5.67 -10.39
N VAL A 205 -2.87 4.86 -9.33
CA VAL A 205 -2.56 3.43 -9.39
C VAL A 205 -3.81 2.66 -8.99
N ALA A 206 -4.16 1.65 -9.78
CA ALA A 206 -5.26 0.72 -9.50
C ALA A 206 -4.80 -0.68 -9.90
N SER A 207 -4.32 -1.45 -8.91
CA SER A 207 -3.79 -2.79 -9.13
C SER A 207 -4.86 -3.84 -8.83
N ASP A 208 -5.17 -4.70 -9.79
CA ASP A 208 -6.24 -5.70 -9.68
C ASP A 208 -7.64 -5.14 -9.38
N CYS A 209 -7.91 -3.85 -9.65
CA CYS A 209 -9.20 -3.25 -9.30
C CYS A 209 -10.36 -3.57 -10.27
N ILE A 210 -10.10 -4.34 -11.35
CA ILE A 210 -11.07 -4.63 -12.43
C ILE A 210 -11.45 -6.12 -12.42
N TYR A 211 -11.66 -6.68 -11.23
CA TYR A 211 -12.00 -8.10 -11.03
C TYR A 211 -13.52 -8.35 -10.98
N ASN A 212 -14.31 -7.35 -10.54
CA ASN A 212 -15.76 -7.46 -10.38
C ASN A 212 -16.48 -6.32 -11.12
N PRO A 213 -17.26 -6.63 -12.18
CA PRO A 213 -17.99 -5.65 -12.97
C PRO A 213 -18.92 -4.74 -12.17
N THR A 214 -19.42 -5.20 -11.03
CA THR A 214 -20.30 -4.42 -10.13
C THR A 214 -19.60 -3.17 -9.58
N TYR A 215 -18.27 -3.18 -9.50
CA TYR A 215 -17.49 -2.07 -8.96
C TYR A 215 -16.92 -1.13 -10.03
N HIS A 216 -17.06 -1.45 -11.32
CA HIS A 216 -16.45 -0.65 -12.38
C HIS A 216 -17.01 0.77 -12.46
N GLU A 217 -18.32 0.95 -12.29
CA GLU A 217 -18.94 2.29 -12.31
C GLU A 217 -18.50 3.13 -11.11
N ALA A 218 -18.32 2.50 -9.95
CA ALA A 218 -17.85 3.19 -8.75
C ALA A 218 -16.37 3.59 -8.81
N LEU A 219 -15.56 2.85 -9.58
CA LEU A 219 -14.12 3.13 -9.75
C LEU A 219 -13.83 4.26 -10.76
N LEU A 220 -14.74 4.53 -11.70
CA LEU A 220 -14.59 5.49 -12.80
C LEU A 220 -15.10 6.89 -12.44
#